data_AF-A0A3C0B5D1-F1
#
_entry.id   AF-A0A3C0B5D1-F1
#
_cell.length_a   1.000
_cell.length_b   1.000
_cell.length_c   1.000
_cell.angle_alpha   90.00
_cell.angle_beta   90.00
_cell.angle_gamma   90.00
#
_symmetry.space_group_name_H-M   'P 1'
#
loop_
_entity.id
_entity.type
_entity.pdbx_description
1 polymer ?
#
loop_
_entity_poly.entity_id
_entity_poly.type
_entity_poly.pdbx_seq_one_letter_code
_entity_poly.pdbx_strand_id
1 'polypeptide(L)'
;MYYSVDFFIKRVLPKIPVAKKLYFFLTRGLNRVISRGEMLGRVISCGFTILEEEKINGLLFVVAQKTGTPAYNEHASYGPLIYLNRIGKHGKHIKVYKFRTMHPYSEYLQEYIFNNNNLNSNGKIKDDYRITRIGRLARRFWIDELPMFINVFRGELKLVGVRPLSQHYFNLYSPELQEMRIRTRPGLIPPFYADMPKTLEEIQDSERRYLEAYFKSPLFTDVKYFFKATYNIIFRKARSS
;
A
#
# COMPACT_ATOMS: atom_id res chain seq x y z
N MET A 1 -23.52 1.93 -19.65
CA MET A 1 -22.54 2.89 -20.20
C MET A 1 -22.38 4.16 -19.34
N TYR A 2 -23.48 4.75 -18.83
CA TYR A 2 -23.46 5.97 -17.99
C TYR A 2 -22.62 5.88 -16.70
N TYR A 3 -22.60 4.74 -15.99
CA TYR A 3 -21.86 4.60 -14.73
C TYR A 3 -20.33 4.67 -14.88
N SER A 4 -19.78 4.19 -15.99
CA SER A 4 -18.32 4.14 -16.19
C SER A 4 -17.75 5.52 -16.52
N VAL A 5 -18.47 6.30 -17.33
CA VAL A 5 -18.12 7.67 -17.68
C VAL A 5 -18.31 8.59 -16.48
N ASP A 6 -19.42 8.48 -15.76
CA ASP A 6 -19.67 9.24 -14.52
C ASP A 6 -18.62 8.94 -13.45
N PHE A 7 -18.21 7.68 -13.31
CA PHE A 7 -17.11 7.29 -12.44
C PHE A 7 -15.80 7.98 -12.84
N PHE A 8 -15.45 7.97 -14.13
CA PHE A 8 -14.22 8.61 -14.59
C PHE A 8 -14.25 10.13 -14.37
N ILE A 9 -15.35 10.78 -14.73
CA ILE A 9 -15.50 12.23 -14.63
C ILE A 9 -15.52 12.68 -13.17
N LYS A 10 -16.31 12.04 -12.30
CA LYS A 10 -16.52 12.50 -10.92
C LYS A 10 -15.52 11.95 -9.91
N ARG A 11 -14.87 10.80 -10.18
CA ARG A 11 -13.94 10.17 -9.22
C ARG A 11 -12.49 10.12 -9.68
N VAL A 12 -12.21 10.15 -11.00
CA VAL A 12 -10.83 10.05 -11.53
C VAL A 12 -10.29 11.42 -11.95
N LEU A 13 -10.99 12.19 -12.79
CA LEU A 13 -10.53 13.51 -13.25
C LEU A 13 -10.15 14.49 -12.12
N PRO A 14 -10.89 14.59 -10.99
CA PRO A 14 -10.53 15.52 -9.91
C PRO A 14 -9.22 15.16 -9.19
N LYS A 15 -8.70 13.94 -9.43
CA LYS A 15 -7.49 13.39 -8.80
C LYS A 15 -6.27 13.44 -9.72
N ILE A 16 -6.44 13.72 -11.01
CA ILE A 16 -5.33 13.88 -11.95
C ILE A 16 -4.90 15.36 -11.96
N PRO A 17 -3.62 15.71 -11.72
CA PRO A 17 -3.19 17.11 -11.55
C PRO A 17 -3.63 18.06 -12.67
N VAL A 18 -3.53 17.63 -13.93
CA VAL A 18 -3.90 18.42 -15.11
C VAL A 18 -5.42 18.55 -15.25
N ALA A 19 -6.14 17.44 -15.12
CA ALA A 19 -7.60 17.43 -15.25
C ALA A 19 -8.31 18.06 -14.03
N LYS A 20 -7.65 18.13 -12.87
CA LYS A 20 -8.19 18.71 -11.64
C LYS A 20 -8.59 20.17 -11.84
N LYS A 21 -7.71 20.99 -12.45
CA LYS A 21 -7.99 22.42 -12.69
C LYS A 21 -9.23 22.60 -13.56
N LEU A 22 -9.31 21.86 -14.67
CA LEU A 22 -10.45 21.91 -15.58
C LEU A 22 -11.74 21.40 -14.93
N TYR A 23 -11.67 20.31 -14.16
CA TYR A 23 -12.82 19.78 -13.43
C TYR A 23 -13.37 20.80 -12.42
N PHE A 24 -12.51 21.41 -11.60
CA PHE A 24 -12.94 22.40 -10.62
C PHE A 24 -13.45 23.70 -11.26
N PHE A 25 -12.89 24.08 -12.40
CA PHE A 25 -13.41 25.19 -13.21
C PHE A 25 -14.84 24.91 -13.70
N LEU A 26 -15.09 23.71 -14.23
CA LEU A 26 -16.40 23.34 -14.80
C LEU A 26 -17.45 23.02 -13.73
N THR A 27 -17.08 22.36 -12.63
CA THR A 27 -18.03 21.87 -11.62
C THR A 27 -18.16 22.78 -10.41
N ARG A 28 -17.23 23.74 -10.22
CA ARG A 28 -17.11 24.56 -9.00
C ARG A 28 -17.06 23.74 -7.70
N GLY A 29 -16.74 22.44 -7.78
CA GLY A 29 -16.76 21.51 -6.65
C GLY A 29 -18.13 20.94 -6.28
N LEU A 30 -19.22 21.32 -6.96
CA LEU A 30 -20.57 20.80 -6.73
C LEU A 30 -20.69 19.34 -7.20
N ASN A 31 -21.55 18.55 -6.55
CA ASN A 31 -21.83 17.13 -6.86
C ASN A 31 -20.60 16.18 -6.82
N ARG A 32 -19.60 16.48 -5.99
CA ARG A 32 -18.47 15.56 -5.78
C ARG A 32 -18.93 14.34 -4.99
N VAL A 33 -18.72 13.16 -5.56
CA VAL A 33 -19.00 11.88 -4.89
C VAL A 33 -17.81 11.50 -4.01
N ILE A 34 -17.98 11.62 -2.70
CA ILE A 34 -16.99 11.22 -1.70
C ILE A 34 -17.37 9.81 -1.18
N SER A 35 -16.41 8.89 -1.13
CA SER A 35 -16.67 7.58 -0.53
C SER A 35 -16.69 7.68 1.00
N ARG A 36 -17.40 6.76 1.67
CA ARG A 36 -17.33 6.60 3.15
C ARG A 36 -15.90 6.68 3.67
N GLY A 37 -14.98 5.93 3.06
CA GLY A 37 -13.56 5.94 3.45
C GLY A 37 -12.84 7.28 3.25
N GLU A 38 -13.14 8.03 2.19
CA GLU A 38 -12.55 9.38 2.02
C GLU A 38 -13.17 10.39 2.99
N MET A 39 -14.46 10.28 3.28
CA MET A 39 -15.16 11.16 4.22
C MET A 39 -14.66 10.96 5.66
N LEU A 40 -14.69 9.72 6.16
CA LEU A 40 -14.21 9.42 7.51
C LEU A 40 -12.72 9.76 7.67
N GLY A 41 -11.91 9.45 6.66
CA GLY A 41 -10.48 9.78 6.68
C GLY A 41 -10.21 11.28 6.78
N ARG A 42 -11.02 12.11 6.12
CA ARG A 42 -10.92 13.58 6.24
C ARG A 42 -11.28 14.05 7.65
N VAL A 43 -12.37 13.53 8.22
CA VAL A 43 -12.80 13.86 9.59
C VAL A 43 -11.68 13.54 10.59
N ILE A 44 -11.12 12.33 10.51
CA ILE A 44 -10.00 11.92 11.39
C ILE A 44 -8.76 12.77 11.16
N SER A 45 -8.42 13.10 9.91
CA SER A 45 -7.27 13.96 9.62
C SER A 45 -7.38 15.36 10.24
N CYS A 46 -8.60 15.82 10.54
CA CYS A 46 -8.86 17.08 11.23
C CYS A 46 -8.77 16.98 12.77
N GLY A 47 -8.35 15.84 13.33
CA GLY A 47 -8.20 15.63 14.78
C GLY A 47 -9.48 15.15 15.47
N PHE A 48 -10.40 14.53 14.74
CA PHE A 48 -11.63 13.97 15.30
C PHE A 48 -11.54 12.45 15.46
N THR A 49 -12.05 11.94 16.57
CA THR A 49 -12.30 10.52 16.77
C THR A 49 -13.76 10.22 16.38
N ILE A 50 -13.97 9.16 15.61
CA ILE A 50 -15.32 8.68 15.25
C ILE A 50 -15.85 7.84 16.41
N LEU A 51 -17.00 8.22 16.96
CA LEU A 51 -17.67 7.50 18.05
C LEU A 51 -18.68 6.49 17.50
N GLU A 52 -19.56 6.96 16.61
CA GLU A 52 -20.65 6.16 16.07
C GLU A 52 -20.87 6.45 14.58
N GLU A 53 -21.38 5.45 13.88
CA GLU A 53 -21.78 5.55 12.49
C GLU A 53 -23.08 4.78 12.27
N GLU A 54 -24.08 5.46 11.72
CA GLU A 54 -25.39 4.87 11.48
C GLU A 54 -25.87 5.18 10.07
N LYS A 55 -26.51 4.19 9.44
CA LYS A 55 -27.08 4.36 8.10
C LYS A 55 -28.60 4.37 8.19
N ILE A 56 -29.21 5.55 8.07
CA ILE A 56 -30.66 5.76 8.15
C ILE A 56 -31.15 6.24 6.79
N ASN A 57 -32.14 5.56 6.21
CA ASN A 57 -32.77 5.94 4.93
C ASN A 57 -31.79 6.19 3.77
N GLY A 58 -30.71 5.40 3.71
CA GLY A 58 -29.69 5.52 2.66
C GLY A 58 -28.66 6.63 2.88
N LEU A 59 -28.83 7.46 3.92
CA LEU A 59 -27.86 8.45 4.36
C LEU A 59 -26.95 7.88 5.43
N LEU A 60 -25.74 8.41 5.51
CA LEU A 60 -24.74 8.00 6.49
C LEU A 60 -24.56 9.13 7.51
N PHE A 61 -24.89 8.83 8.76
CA PHE A 61 -24.71 9.71 9.91
C PHE A 61 -23.44 9.30 10.66
N VAL A 62 -22.66 10.27 11.08
CA VAL A 62 -21.39 10.05 11.79
C VAL A 62 -21.34 10.98 12.99
N VAL A 63 -21.19 10.39 14.17
CA VAL A 63 -20.94 11.13 15.42
C VAL A 63 -19.43 11.14 15.64
N ALA A 64 -18.85 12.33 15.73
CA ALA A 64 -17.42 12.50 15.90
C ALA A 64 -17.11 13.55 16.97
N GLN A 65 -16.08 13.30 17.76
CA GLN A 65 -15.62 14.19 18.82
C GLN A 65 -14.23 14.73 18.49
N LYS A 66 -14.00 16.03 18.68
CA LYS A 66 -12.67 16.62 18.51
C LYS A 66 -11.81 16.25 19.71
N THR A 67 -10.79 15.43 19.48
CA THR A 67 -9.94 14.86 20.52
C THR A 67 -8.48 15.27 20.37
N GLY A 68 -8.07 15.68 19.17
CA GLY A 68 -6.68 16.02 18.87
C GLY A 68 -6.52 17.21 17.94
N THR A 69 -5.27 17.48 17.60
CA THR A 69 -4.90 18.44 16.57
C THR A 69 -5.01 17.81 15.18
N PRO A 70 -5.26 18.61 14.14
CA PRO A 70 -5.22 18.12 12.77
C PRO A 70 -3.85 17.53 12.41
N ALA A 71 -3.85 16.33 11.83
CA ALA A 71 -2.65 15.62 11.41
C ALA A 71 -2.60 15.54 9.88
N TYR A 72 -2.37 16.67 9.22
CA TYR A 72 -2.29 16.69 7.75
C TYR A 72 -0.93 16.18 7.27
N ASN A 73 -0.95 15.28 6.29
CA ASN A 73 0.23 14.99 5.50
C ASN A 73 0.34 16.06 4.41
N GLU A 74 1.19 17.07 4.63
CA GLU A 74 1.43 18.17 3.69
C GLU A 74 1.96 17.69 2.33
N HIS A 75 2.54 16.49 2.28
CA HIS A 75 3.06 15.86 1.07
C HIS A 75 2.12 14.79 0.49
N ALA A 76 0.85 14.74 0.91
CA ALA A 76 -0.11 13.76 0.42
C ALA A 76 -0.42 13.97 -1.08
N SER A 77 0.02 13.00 -1.91
CA SER A 77 -0.44 12.92 -3.31
C SER A 77 -1.80 12.25 -3.38
N TYR A 78 -2.85 12.98 -3.70
CA TYR A 78 -4.20 12.41 -3.92
C TYR A 78 -4.40 11.79 -5.32
N GLY A 79 -3.34 11.77 -6.13
CA GLY A 79 -3.35 11.20 -7.47
C GLY A 79 -3.28 9.67 -7.51
N PRO A 80 -3.41 9.09 -8.72
CA PRO A 80 -3.32 7.65 -8.92
C PRO A 80 -1.90 7.12 -8.73
N LEU A 81 -0.85 7.93 -8.94
CA LEU A 81 0.53 7.58 -8.67
C LEU A 81 0.94 8.14 -7.29
N ILE A 82 1.41 7.24 -6.43
CA ILE A 82 1.92 7.57 -5.10
C ILE A 82 3.33 7.01 -4.94
N TYR A 83 4.07 7.55 -3.97
CA TYR A 83 5.32 6.98 -3.53
C TYR A 83 5.27 6.71 -2.04
N LEU A 84 6.03 5.72 -1.60
CA LEU A 84 6.17 5.33 -0.21
C LEU A 84 7.65 5.38 0.17
N ASN A 85 7.96 6.05 1.28
CA ASN A 85 9.33 6.08 1.80
C ASN A 85 9.69 4.70 2.38
N ARG A 86 10.80 4.14 1.93
CA ARG A 86 11.30 2.82 2.30
C ARG A 86 12.80 2.83 2.52
N ILE A 87 13.28 1.86 3.27
CA ILE A 87 14.72 1.67 3.50
C ILE A 87 15.31 0.87 2.33
N GLY A 88 16.34 1.45 1.71
CA GLY A 88 17.10 0.87 0.62
C GLY A 88 18.52 0.45 1.05
N LYS A 89 19.38 0.23 0.05
CA LYS A 89 20.78 -0.12 0.27
C LYS A 89 21.50 0.97 1.07
N HIS A 90 22.39 0.57 1.96
CA HIS A 90 23.14 1.42 2.90
C HIS A 90 22.25 2.25 3.84
N GLY A 91 21.02 1.79 4.12
CA GLY A 91 20.08 2.49 4.98
C GLY A 91 19.45 3.74 4.35
N LYS A 92 19.72 4.01 3.06
CA LYS A 92 19.19 5.20 2.37
C LYS A 92 17.68 5.12 2.21
N HIS A 93 16.99 6.23 2.47
CA HIS A 93 15.56 6.32 2.18
C HIS A 93 15.33 6.44 0.66
N ILE A 94 14.53 5.52 0.12
CA ILE A 94 14.12 5.48 -1.28
C ILE A 94 12.61 5.69 -1.41
N LYS A 95 12.18 6.31 -2.51
CA LYS A 95 10.76 6.54 -2.82
C LYS A 95 10.26 5.42 -3.72
N VAL A 96 9.58 4.42 -3.15
CA VAL A 96 9.02 3.30 -3.92
C VAL A 96 7.69 3.71 -4.54
N TYR A 97 7.60 3.70 -5.86
CA TYR A 97 6.41 4.13 -6.61
C TYR A 97 5.37 3.03 -6.71
N LYS A 98 4.09 3.35 -6.53
CA LYS A 98 2.95 2.43 -6.68
C LYS A 98 1.72 3.16 -7.21
N PHE A 99 0.79 2.42 -7.81
CA PHE A 99 -0.55 2.97 -8.01
C PHE A 99 -1.35 2.93 -6.72
N ARG A 100 -2.10 4.01 -6.48
CA ARG A 100 -3.03 4.17 -5.37
C ARG A 100 -4.17 3.17 -5.54
N THR A 101 -4.25 2.23 -4.61
CA THR A 101 -5.32 1.23 -4.56
C THR A 101 -6.41 1.59 -3.55
N MET A 102 -6.13 2.53 -2.65
CA MET A 102 -7.04 2.96 -1.58
C MET A 102 -7.56 4.38 -1.79
N HIS A 103 -8.71 4.68 -1.20
CA HIS A 103 -9.31 6.01 -1.21
C HIS A 103 -8.35 7.06 -0.59
N PRO A 104 -8.35 8.30 -1.07
CA PRO A 104 -7.69 9.43 -0.39
C PRO A 104 -8.04 9.50 1.11
N TYR A 105 -7.10 9.90 1.96
CA TYR A 105 -7.27 10.03 3.42
C TYR A 105 -7.56 8.72 4.17
N SER A 106 -7.59 7.58 3.49
CA SER A 106 -7.89 6.31 4.14
C SER A 106 -6.74 5.76 4.99
N GLU A 107 -5.55 6.34 4.89
CA GLU A 107 -4.42 6.09 5.78
C GLU A 107 -4.74 6.41 7.25
N TYR A 108 -5.55 7.45 7.50
CA TYR A 108 -5.97 7.86 8.84
C TYR A 108 -6.98 6.90 9.48
N LEU A 109 -7.62 6.06 8.66
CA LEU A 109 -8.61 5.09 9.12
C LEU A 109 -8.00 3.80 9.66
N GLN A 110 -6.67 3.65 9.64
CA GLN A 110 -6.03 2.38 10.00
C GLN A 110 -6.42 1.88 11.39
N GLU A 111 -6.33 2.75 12.41
CA GLU A 111 -6.67 2.41 13.79
C GLU A 111 -8.18 2.18 13.96
N TYR A 112 -8.99 3.10 13.46
CA TYR A 112 -10.46 2.99 13.52
C TYR A 112 -10.97 1.68 12.92
N ILE A 113 -10.46 1.30 11.75
CA ILE A 113 -10.90 0.07 11.09
C ILE A 113 -10.36 -1.17 11.79
N PHE A 114 -9.13 -1.12 12.32
CA PHE A 114 -8.56 -2.22 13.09
C PHE A 114 -9.39 -2.53 14.34
N ASN A 115 -9.87 -1.51 15.05
CA ASN A 115 -10.70 -1.67 16.23
C ASN A 115 -12.12 -2.16 15.90
N ASN A 116 -12.67 -1.76 14.75
CA ASN A 116 -14.07 -2.01 14.40
C ASN A 116 -14.29 -3.22 13.47
N ASN A 117 -13.23 -3.91 13.01
CA ASN A 117 -13.36 -5.02 12.06
C ASN A 117 -12.53 -6.23 12.47
N ASN A 118 -13.05 -7.42 12.15
CA ASN A 118 -12.33 -8.67 12.35
C ASN A 118 -11.17 -8.81 11.36
N LEU A 119 -10.07 -9.39 11.83
CA LEU A 119 -8.98 -9.84 10.97
C LEU A 119 -9.38 -11.15 10.28
N ASN A 120 -8.98 -11.33 9.03
CA ASN A 120 -9.04 -12.59 8.32
C ASN A 120 -7.90 -13.52 8.77
N SER A 121 -7.90 -14.76 8.28
CA SER A 121 -6.89 -15.78 8.58
C SER A 121 -5.44 -15.37 8.30
N ASN A 122 -5.23 -14.31 7.51
CA ASN A 122 -3.92 -13.79 7.12
C ASN A 122 -3.56 -12.51 7.90
N GLY A 123 -4.28 -12.21 8.99
CA GLY A 123 -4.05 -11.03 9.84
C GLY A 123 -4.45 -9.71 9.17
N LYS A 124 -5.29 -9.73 8.13
CA LYS A 124 -5.73 -8.52 7.39
C LYS A 124 -7.18 -8.20 7.69
N ILE A 125 -7.51 -6.93 7.71
CA ILE A 125 -8.88 -6.44 7.91
C ILE A 125 -9.81 -7.08 6.87
N LYS A 126 -10.82 -7.81 7.35
CA LYS A 126 -11.88 -8.38 6.51
C LYS A 126 -12.73 -7.24 5.93
N ASP A 127 -13.03 -7.29 4.63
CA ASP A 127 -13.86 -6.30 3.92
C ASP A 127 -13.38 -4.84 4.02
N ASP A 128 -12.07 -4.61 3.89
CA ASP A 128 -11.46 -3.27 3.93
C ASP A 128 -12.05 -2.33 2.85
N TYR A 129 -12.98 -1.47 3.28
CA TYR A 129 -13.68 -0.49 2.44
C TYR A 129 -12.80 0.70 2.01
N ARG A 130 -11.56 0.77 2.52
CA ARG A 130 -10.58 1.75 2.03
C ARG A 130 -10.10 1.40 0.64
N ILE A 131 -10.09 0.12 0.27
CA ILE A 131 -9.63 -0.35 -1.03
C ILE A 131 -10.72 -0.11 -2.08
N THR A 132 -10.36 0.59 -3.15
CA THR A 132 -11.30 0.83 -4.27
C THR A 132 -11.56 -0.45 -5.06
N ARG A 133 -12.70 -0.57 -5.78
CA ARG A 133 -12.97 -1.74 -6.63
C ARG A 133 -11.88 -1.98 -7.69
N ILE A 134 -11.44 -0.91 -8.35
CA ILE A 134 -10.31 -0.94 -9.30
C ILE A 134 -9.01 -1.27 -8.58
N GLY A 135 -8.79 -0.72 -7.39
CA GLY A 135 -7.62 -1.03 -6.56
C GLY A 135 -7.55 -2.50 -6.16
N ARG A 136 -8.69 -3.15 -5.88
CA ARG A 136 -8.77 -4.58 -5.61
C ARG A 136 -8.36 -5.40 -6.84
N LEU A 137 -8.82 -4.98 -8.03
CA LEU A 137 -8.43 -5.60 -9.29
C LEU A 137 -6.93 -5.40 -9.57
N ALA A 138 -6.42 -4.19 -9.33
CA ALA A 138 -5.02 -3.85 -9.51
C ALA A 138 -4.11 -4.69 -8.60
N ARG A 139 -4.46 -4.85 -7.31
CA ARG A 139 -3.75 -5.76 -6.37
C ARG A 139 -3.81 -7.22 -6.82
N ARG A 140 -4.97 -7.67 -7.31
CA ARG A 140 -5.16 -9.05 -7.80
C ARG A 140 -4.25 -9.37 -8.96
N PHE A 141 -4.05 -8.43 -9.88
CA PHE A 141 -3.21 -8.57 -11.06
C PHE A 141 -1.82 -7.93 -10.93
N TRP A 142 -1.42 -7.50 -9.73
CA TRP A 142 -0.13 -6.81 -9.47
C TRP A 142 0.11 -5.55 -10.31
N ILE A 143 -0.96 -4.97 -10.86
CA ILE A 143 -0.91 -3.74 -11.64
C ILE A 143 -0.44 -2.59 -10.74
N ASP A 144 -0.77 -2.62 -9.45
CA ASP A 144 -0.42 -1.57 -8.51
C ASP A 144 1.09 -1.44 -8.24
N GLU A 145 1.85 -2.51 -8.44
CA GLU A 145 3.30 -2.53 -8.27
C GLU A 145 4.06 -2.25 -9.58
N LEU A 146 3.38 -2.11 -10.74
CA LEU A 146 4.04 -1.77 -12.01
C LEU A 146 4.90 -0.50 -11.94
N PRO A 147 4.51 0.59 -11.25
CA PRO A 147 5.37 1.76 -11.14
C PRO A 147 6.71 1.49 -10.43
N MET A 148 6.84 0.40 -9.67
CA MET A 148 8.11 0.01 -9.04
C MET A 148 9.20 -0.34 -10.06
N PHE A 149 8.85 -0.66 -11.32
CA PHE A 149 9.84 -0.85 -12.38
C PHE A 149 10.67 0.42 -12.61
N ILE A 150 10.11 1.62 -12.37
CA ILE A 150 10.88 2.88 -12.39
C ILE A 150 12.03 2.83 -11.37
N ASN A 151 11.78 2.29 -10.17
CA ASN A 151 12.83 2.13 -9.15
C ASN A 151 13.88 1.09 -9.56
N VAL A 152 13.49 0.04 -10.28
CA VAL A 152 14.42 -0.97 -10.81
C VAL A 152 15.34 -0.32 -11.86
N PHE A 153 14.80 0.43 -12.82
CA PHE A 153 15.58 1.14 -13.83
C PHE A 153 16.51 2.20 -13.22
N ARG A 154 16.09 2.84 -12.12
CA ARG A 154 16.92 3.78 -11.36
C ARG A 154 17.97 3.13 -10.46
N GLY A 155 18.01 1.79 -10.39
CA GLY A 155 18.94 1.05 -9.54
C GLY A 155 18.65 1.17 -8.04
N GLU A 156 17.46 1.61 -7.65
CA GLU A 156 17.03 1.68 -6.24
C GLU A 156 16.50 0.33 -5.76
N LEU A 157 15.88 -0.45 -6.66
CA LEU A 157 15.42 -1.81 -6.44
C LEU A 157 16.11 -2.79 -7.41
N LYS A 158 16.08 -4.09 -7.08
CA LYS A 158 16.39 -5.20 -7.99
C LYS A 158 15.14 -6.06 -8.21
N LEU A 159 15.22 -7.01 -9.15
CA LEU A 159 14.08 -7.86 -9.51
C LEU A 159 13.68 -8.81 -8.38
N VAL A 160 14.62 -9.61 -7.88
CA VAL A 160 14.42 -10.53 -6.74
C VAL A 160 15.03 -9.90 -5.49
N GLY A 161 14.55 -10.18 -4.28
CA GLY A 161 15.21 -9.75 -3.05
C GLY A 161 14.29 -9.20 -1.99
N VAL A 162 14.82 -8.98 -0.79
CA VAL A 162 14.02 -8.63 0.40
C VAL A 162 13.10 -7.43 0.15
N ARG A 163 11.87 -7.49 0.68
CA ARG A 163 10.84 -6.48 0.38
C ARG A 163 11.25 -5.14 0.99
N PRO A 164 11.16 -4.00 0.27
CA PRO A 164 11.45 -2.70 0.87
C PRO A 164 10.47 -2.40 2.03
N LEU A 165 11.01 -2.15 3.23
CA LEU A 165 10.22 -1.87 4.45
C LEU A 165 10.18 -0.38 4.78
N SER A 166 9.11 0.06 5.47
CA SER A 166 9.10 1.38 6.10
C SER A 166 10.03 1.36 7.32
N GLN A 167 10.42 2.54 7.81
CA GLN A 167 11.25 2.65 9.01
C GLN A 167 10.64 1.91 10.20
N HIS A 168 9.33 2.07 10.42
CA HIS A 168 8.63 1.40 11.52
C HIS A 168 8.76 -0.14 11.44
N TYR A 169 8.47 -0.75 10.28
CA TYR A 169 8.60 -2.19 10.13
C TYR A 169 10.06 -2.66 10.16
N PHE A 170 10.98 -1.86 9.64
CA PHE A 170 12.41 -2.16 9.68
C PHE A 170 12.91 -2.26 11.13
N ASN A 171 12.42 -1.41 12.02
CA ASN A 171 12.78 -1.42 13.44
C ASN A 171 12.25 -2.63 14.21
N LEU A 172 11.28 -3.39 13.67
CA LEU A 172 10.79 -4.64 14.28
C LEU A 172 11.72 -5.83 14.06
N TYR A 173 12.73 -5.68 13.20
CA TYR A 173 13.65 -6.75 12.83
C TYR A 173 14.83 -6.80 13.79
N SER A 174 15.45 -7.97 13.95
CA SER A 174 16.71 -8.10 14.70
C SER A 174 17.81 -7.19 14.12
N PRO A 175 18.69 -6.60 14.96
CA PRO A 175 19.78 -5.72 14.49
C PRO A 175 20.68 -6.39 13.44
N GLU A 176 20.99 -7.66 13.61
CA GLU A 176 21.77 -8.45 12.64
C GLU A 176 21.08 -8.48 11.26
N LEU A 177 19.78 -8.78 11.22
CA LEU A 177 19.05 -8.86 9.97
C LEU A 177 18.87 -7.46 9.33
N GLN A 178 18.72 -6.41 10.16
CA GLN A 178 18.72 -5.03 9.67
C GLN A 178 20.03 -4.72 8.91
N GLU A 179 21.18 -5.08 9.47
CA GLU A 179 22.48 -4.89 8.81
C GLU A 179 22.61 -5.68 7.51
N MET A 180 22.19 -6.95 7.50
CA MET A 180 22.24 -7.76 6.29
C MET A 180 21.34 -7.17 5.19
N ARG A 181 20.14 -6.70 5.55
CA ARG A 181 19.20 -6.11 4.60
C ARG A 181 19.76 -4.86 3.93
N ILE A 182 20.43 -3.97 4.66
CA ILE A 182 20.99 -2.73 4.08
C ILE A 182 22.23 -2.98 3.21
N ARG A 183 22.88 -4.14 3.27
CA ARG A 183 24.01 -4.47 2.38
C ARG A 183 23.56 -4.69 0.93
N THR A 184 22.28 -4.97 0.70
CA THR A 184 21.73 -5.29 -0.63
C THR A 184 20.64 -4.31 -1.05
N ARG A 185 20.35 -4.25 -2.36
CA ARG A 185 19.17 -3.53 -2.85
C ARG A 185 17.92 -4.37 -2.52
N PRO A 186 16.81 -3.75 -2.08
CA PRO A 186 15.55 -4.46 -1.94
C PRO A 186 15.03 -4.97 -3.29
N GLY A 187 14.18 -5.99 -3.25
CA GLY A 187 13.62 -6.63 -4.43
C GLY A 187 12.14 -6.33 -4.68
N LEU A 188 11.75 -6.38 -5.96
CA LEU A 188 10.33 -6.43 -6.36
C LEU A 188 9.68 -7.75 -5.95
N ILE A 189 10.40 -8.87 -6.14
CA ILE A 189 9.98 -10.23 -5.83
C ILE A 189 10.72 -10.72 -4.57
N PRO A 190 10.11 -10.61 -3.37
CA PRO A 190 10.71 -11.07 -2.13
C PRO A 190 10.75 -12.59 -1.99
N PRO A 191 11.71 -13.11 -1.18
CA PRO A 191 11.78 -14.52 -0.81
C PRO A 191 10.51 -15.01 -0.09
N PHE A 192 9.72 -14.09 0.47
CA PHE A 192 8.37 -14.34 0.97
C PHE A 192 7.51 -15.15 0.00
N TYR A 193 7.53 -14.87 -1.31
CA TYR A 193 6.73 -15.62 -2.27
C TYR A 193 7.29 -17.01 -2.58
N ALA A 194 8.59 -17.20 -2.36
CA ALA A 194 9.24 -18.48 -2.55
C ALA A 194 9.00 -19.42 -1.36
N ASP A 195 9.03 -18.88 -0.14
CA ASP A 195 8.97 -19.68 1.10
C ASP A 195 7.60 -19.67 1.78
N MET A 196 6.74 -18.70 1.46
CA MET A 196 5.37 -18.54 1.97
C MET A 196 5.27 -18.60 3.51
N PRO A 197 6.07 -17.81 4.25
CA PRO A 197 6.02 -17.77 5.71
C PRO A 197 4.70 -17.17 6.22
N LYS A 198 4.31 -17.54 7.44
CA LYS A 198 3.06 -17.11 8.08
C LYS A 198 3.30 -16.14 9.24
N THR A 199 4.36 -16.33 10.01
CA THR A 199 4.68 -15.51 11.20
C THR A 199 5.78 -14.50 10.90
N LEU A 200 5.93 -13.46 11.73
CA LEU A 200 7.02 -12.49 11.58
C LEU A 200 8.39 -13.16 11.73
N GLU A 201 8.51 -14.14 12.60
CA GLU A 201 9.73 -14.92 12.80
C GLU A 201 10.08 -15.73 11.54
N GLU A 202 9.12 -16.46 10.98
CA GLU A 202 9.31 -17.19 9.72
C GLU A 202 9.65 -16.26 8.55
N ILE A 203 9.11 -15.04 8.53
CA ILE A 203 9.47 -14.01 7.54
C ILE A 203 10.94 -13.62 7.69
N GLN A 204 11.39 -13.33 8.91
CA GLN A 204 12.78 -12.98 9.17
C GLN A 204 13.73 -14.12 8.82
N ASP A 205 13.36 -15.36 9.12
CA ASP A 205 14.15 -16.55 8.77
C ASP A 205 14.22 -16.78 7.26
N SER A 206 13.12 -16.61 6.54
CA SER A 206 13.10 -16.68 5.07
C SER A 206 14.03 -15.64 4.45
N GLU A 207 13.99 -14.41 4.96
CA GLU A 207 14.87 -13.35 4.47
C GLU A 207 16.34 -13.61 4.82
N ARG A 208 16.64 -14.10 6.04
CA ARG A 208 18.00 -14.47 6.46
C ARG A 208 18.57 -15.54 5.53
N ARG A 209 17.84 -16.64 5.32
CA ARG A 209 18.24 -17.73 4.40
C ARG A 209 18.51 -17.22 2.98
N TYR A 210 17.68 -16.32 2.49
CA TYR A 210 17.89 -15.70 1.18
C TYR A 210 19.16 -14.84 1.16
N LEU A 211 19.36 -13.97 2.15
CA LEU A 211 20.51 -13.06 2.20
C LEU A 211 21.84 -13.81 2.36
N GLU A 212 21.90 -14.83 3.21
CA GLU A 212 23.09 -15.69 3.36
C GLU A 212 23.46 -16.39 2.06
N ALA A 213 22.48 -16.97 1.37
CA ALA A 213 22.70 -17.60 0.06
C ALA A 213 23.12 -16.56 -0.98
N TYR A 214 22.49 -15.38 -0.96
CA TYR A 214 22.80 -14.29 -1.87
C TYR A 214 24.23 -13.78 -1.70
N PHE A 215 24.73 -13.65 -0.46
CA PHE A 215 26.11 -13.22 -0.22
C PHE A 215 27.15 -14.25 -0.71
N LYS A 216 26.81 -15.54 -0.75
CA LYS A 216 27.67 -16.60 -1.28
C LYS A 216 27.61 -16.68 -2.81
N SER A 217 26.41 -16.62 -3.39
CA SER A 217 26.21 -16.70 -4.83
C SER A 217 25.03 -15.83 -5.27
N PRO A 218 25.28 -14.54 -5.59
CA PRO A 218 24.23 -13.57 -5.88
C PRO A 218 23.32 -13.97 -7.04
N LEU A 219 23.93 -14.27 -8.20
CA LEU A 219 23.20 -14.55 -9.44
C LEU A 219 22.39 -15.84 -9.33
N PHE A 220 23.01 -16.92 -8.83
CA PHE A 220 22.34 -18.21 -8.69
C PHE A 220 21.19 -18.14 -7.69
N THR A 221 21.37 -17.44 -6.58
CA THR A 221 20.31 -17.25 -5.57
C THR A 221 19.14 -16.48 -6.15
N ASP A 222 19.39 -15.36 -6.83
CA ASP A 222 18.34 -14.57 -7.47
C ASP A 222 17.54 -15.41 -8.47
N VAL A 223 18.21 -16.15 -9.35
CA VAL A 223 17.56 -17.02 -10.35
C VAL A 223 16.72 -18.11 -9.68
N LYS A 224 17.27 -18.80 -8.66
CA LYS A 224 16.57 -19.83 -7.90
C LYS A 224 15.29 -19.29 -7.26
N TYR A 225 15.39 -18.15 -6.57
CA TYR A 225 14.24 -17.54 -5.90
C TYR A 225 13.25 -16.94 -6.89
N PHE A 226 13.69 -16.44 -8.04
CA PHE A 226 12.81 -15.98 -9.11
C PHE A 226 11.87 -17.09 -9.58
N PHE A 227 12.41 -18.24 -9.96
CA PHE A 227 11.60 -19.35 -10.45
C PHE A 227 10.69 -19.92 -9.36
N LYS A 228 11.20 -20.09 -8.14
CA LYS A 228 10.41 -20.58 -7.00
C LYS A 228 9.25 -19.64 -6.66
N ALA A 229 9.50 -18.33 -6.60
CA ALA A 229 8.47 -17.34 -6.36
C ALA A 229 7.45 -17.27 -7.51
N THR A 230 7.91 -17.27 -8.76
CA THR A 230 7.04 -17.21 -9.95
C THR A 230 6.11 -18.42 -10.01
N TYR A 231 6.63 -19.62 -9.75
CA TYR A 231 5.83 -20.84 -9.66
C TYR A 231 4.74 -20.72 -8.60
N ASN A 232 5.07 -20.26 -7.40
CA ASN A 232 4.10 -20.10 -6.32
C ASN A 232 3.06 -19.01 -6.62
N ILE A 233 3.44 -17.91 -7.26
CA ILE A 233 2.53 -16.82 -7.63
C ILE A 233 1.52 -17.30 -8.68
N ILE A 234 1.97 -18.04 -9.69
CA ILE A 234 1.14 -18.52 -10.80
C ILE A 234 0.26 -19.70 -10.37
N PHE A 235 0.87 -20.74 -9.78
CA PHE A 235 0.21 -22.03 -9.55
C PHE A 235 -0.34 -22.20 -8.13
N ARG A 236 0.32 -21.63 -7.11
CA ARG A 236 -0.11 -21.73 -5.71
C ARG A 236 -0.88 -20.51 -5.22
N LYS A 237 -1.19 -19.57 -6.12
CA LYS A 237 -1.88 -18.30 -5.82
C LYS A 237 -1.24 -17.55 -4.65
N ALA A 238 0.09 -17.59 -4.52
CA ALA A 238 0.80 -16.77 -3.56
C ALA A 238 0.58 -15.29 -3.92
N ARG A 239 -0.12 -14.55 -3.05
CA ARG A 239 -0.47 -13.14 -3.26
C ARG A 239 -0.07 -12.34 -2.04
N SER A 240 0.34 -11.09 -2.26
CA SER A 240 0.43 -10.10 -1.19
C SER A 240 -0.94 -9.78 -0.57
N SER A 241 -2.05 -10.25 -1.17
CA SER A 241 -3.46 -9.90 -0.92
C SER A 241 -4.08 -10.66 0.22
#